data_AF-T0ZGI5-F1
#
_entry.id   AF-T0ZGI5-F1
#
_cell.length_a   1.000
_cell.length_b   1.000
_cell.length_c   1.000
_cell.angle_alpha   90.00
_cell.angle_beta   90.00
_cell.angle_gamma   90.00
#
_symmetry.space_group_name_H-M   'P 1'
#
loop_
_entity.id
_entity.type
_entity.pdbx_description
1 polymer ?
#
loop_
_entity_poly.entity_id
_entity_poly.type
_entity_poly.pdbx_seq_one_letter_code
_entity_poly.pdbx_strand_id
1 'polypeptide(L)'
;KGTPTMGGILIVGSLILSVLLWADLSNRYVWMVLLSLLANGAIGFTDDYLKVIKKRSKGLSARQKFLLQLGVGAGLSLWYASTLSGDGRIVIPFMKSLNPDLGLLLLPFLVTVLVGTANAVNLTDGLDGLAVGPTIVAGLAFVVISYLVGHHVFA
;
A
#
# COMPACT_ATOMS: atom_id res chain seq x y z
N LYS A 1 -1.34 -18.48 25.95
CA LYS A 1 -2.60 -18.77 25.21
C LYS A 1 -2.50 -17.99 23.90
N GLY A 2 -2.18 -18.71 22.82
CA GLY A 2 -1.76 -18.13 21.55
C GLY A 2 -2.85 -18.31 20.51
N THR A 3 -3.55 -17.22 20.20
CA THR A 3 -4.23 -17.10 18.92
C THR A 3 -3.16 -16.99 17.84
N PRO A 4 -3.30 -17.69 16.69
CA PRO A 4 -2.28 -17.66 15.65
C PRO A 4 -2.22 -16.24 15.05
N THR A 5 -1.14 -15.52 15.32
CA THR A 5 -0.89 -14.12 14.91
C THR A 5 -0.53 -13.98 13.42
N MET A 6 -1.06 -14.84 12.56
CA MET A 6 -0.77 -14.86 11.11
C MET A 6 -2.02 -14.67 10.25
N GLY A 7 -3.09 -14.09 10.80
CA GLY A 7 -4.33 -13.81 10.05
C GLY A 7 -4.10 -12.98 8.78
N GLY A 8 -3.09 -12.10 8.78
CA GLY A 8 -2.69 -11.34 7.59
C GLY A 8 -2.29 -12.20 6.39
N ILE A 9 -1.73 -13.40 6.61
CA ILE A 9 -1.36 -14.31 5.51
C ILE A 9 -2.61 -14.81 4.77
N LEU A 10 -3.68 -15.10 5.50
CA LEU A 10 -4.95 -15.54 4.90
C LEU A 10 -5.59 -14.40 4.09
N ILE A 11 -5.55 -13.17 4.62
CA ILE A 11 -6.06 -11.99 3.93
C ILE A 11 -5.26 -11.73 2.65
N VAL A 12 -3.93 -11.69 2.75
CA VAL A 12 -3.05 -11.45 1.59
C VAL A 12 -3.19 -12.57 0.56
N GLY A 13 -3.24 -13.84 0.99
CA GLY A 13 -3.39 -14.99 0.10
C GLY A 13 -4.72 -14.98 -0.67
N SER A 14 -5.83 -14.72 0.02
CA SER A 14 -7.16 -14.63 -0.61
C SER A 14 -7.27 -13.43 -1.56
N LEU A 15 -6.67 -12.29 -1.21
CA LEU A 15 -6.62 -11.11 -2.08
C LEU A 15 -5.81 -11.37 -3.35
N ILE A 16 -4.61 -11.95 -3.22
CA ILE A 16 -3.77 -12.30 -4.39
C ILE A 16 -4.52 -13.25 -5.32
N LEU A 17 -5.11 -14.32 -4.79
CA LEU A 17 -5.87 -15.26 -5.59
C LEU A 17 -7.02 -14.57 -6.33
N SER A 18 -7.74 -13.68 -5.65
CA SER A 18 -8.84 -12.92 -6.26
C SER A 18 -8.34 -12.01 -7.39
N VAL A 19 -7.23 -11.30 -7.19
CA VAL A 19 -6.66 -10.43 -8.23
C VAL A 19 -6.17 -11.24 -9.43
N LEU A 20 -5.49 -12.37 -9.21
CA LEU A 20 -5.00 -13.21 -10.30
C LEU A 20 -6.12 -13.83 -11.15
N LEU A 21 -7.29 -14.07 -10.55
CA LEU A 21 -8.44 -14.64 -11.25
C LEU A 21 -9.29 -13.59 -11.99
N TRP A 22 -9.42 -12.38 -11.42
CA TRP A 22 -10.42 -11.40 -11.88
C TRP A 22 -9.84 -10.10 -12.46
N ALA A 23 -8.58 -9.74 -12.15
CA ALA A 23 -8.01 -8.50 -12.64
C ALA A 23 -7.34 -8.69 -14.01
N ASP A 24 -7.32 -7.62 -14.81
CA ASP A 24 -6.55 -7.58 -16.05
C ASP A 24 -5.06 -7.49 -15.75
N LEU A 25 -4.34 -8.60 -15.90
CA LEU A 25 -2.90 -8.70 -15.65
C LEU A 25 -2.04 -8.00 -16.70
N SER A 26 -2.62 -7.52 -17.81
CA SER A 26 -1.93 -6.61 -18.73
C SER A 26 -1.78 -5.20 -18.15
N ASN A 27 -2.63 -4.84 -17.18
CA ASN A 27 -2.63 -3.53 -16.57
C ASN A 27 -1.49 -3.37 -15.57
N ARG A 28 -0.58 -2.44 -15.85
CA ARG A 28 0.58 -2.14 -14.99
C ARG A 28 0.19 -1.67 -13.58
N TYR A 29 -0.92 -0.96 -13.42
CA TYR A 29 -1.36 -0.47 -12.10
C TYR A 29 -1.76 -1.62 -11.16
N VAL A 30 -2.31 -2.71 -11.71
CA VAL A 30 -2.61 -3.93 -10.93
C VAL A 30 -1.33 -4.50 -10.34
N TRP A 31 -0.26 -4.56 -11.13
CA TRP A 31 1.04 -5.03 -10.66
C TRP A 31 1.68 -4.10 -9.63
N MET A 32 1.53 -2.77 -9.76
CA MET A 32 2.02 -1.83 -8.75
C MET A 32 1.37 -2.06 -7.38
N VAL A 33 0.06 -2.29 -7.35
CA VAL A 33 -0.68 -2.60 -6.12
C VAL A 33 -0.31 -3.99 -5.58
N LEU A 34 -0.21 -5.00 -6.44
CA LEU A 34 0.20 -6.35 -6.02
C LEU A 34 1.61 -6.38 -5.43
N LEU A 35 2.57 -5.70 -6.07
CA LEU A 35 3.94 -5.65 -5.56
C LEU A 35 4.03 -4.84 -4.26
N SER A 36 3.25 -3.76 -4.11
CA SER A 36 3.22 -3.00 -2.85
C SER A 36 2.65 -3.84 -1.71
N LEU A 37 1.58 -4.62 -1.97
CA LEU A 37 0.99 -5.56 -1.01
C LEU A 37 1.98 -6.66 -0.62
N LEU A 38 2.60 -7.31 -1.61
CA LEU A 38 3.55 -8.40 -1.38
C LEU A 38 4.79 -7.92 -0.63
N ALA A 39 5.36 -6.77 -1.01
CA ALA A 39 6.56 -6.26 -0.38
C ALA A 39 6.32 -5.81 1.07
N ASN A 40 5.25 -5.05 1.33
CA ASN A 40 4.91 -4.65 2.70
C ASN A 40 4.42 -5.83 3.54
N GLY A 41 3.69 -6.77 2.93
CA GLY A 41 3.27 -8.02 3.55
C GLY A 41 4.47 -8.89 3.96
N ALA A 42 5.50 -8.99 3.11
CA ALA A 42 6.74 -9.71 3.42
C ALA A 42 7.53 -9.04 4.55
N ILE A 43 7.58 -7.70 4.59
CA ILE A 43 8.21 -6.96 5.68
C ILE A 43 7.47 -7.22 7.00
N GLY A 44 6.14 -7.14 7.00
CA GLY A 44 5.29 -7.43 8.17
C GLY A 44 5.44 -8.88 8.63
N PHE A 45 5.35 -9.84 7.71
CA PHE A 45 5.55 -11.26 8.00
C PHE A 45 6.92 -11.53 8.60
N THR A 46 7.98 -10.88 8.09
CA THR A 46 9.34 -11.04 8.65
C THR A 46 9.41 -10.52 10.08
N ASP A 47 8.78 -9.37 10.38
CA ASP A 47 8.71 -8.82 11.73
C ASP A 47 8.01 -9.79 12.70
N ASP A 48 6.85 -10.31 12.30
CA ASP A 48 6.04 -11.23 13.11
C ASP A 48 6.71 -12.59 13.27
N TYR A 49 7.33 -13.12 12.21
CA TYR A 49 8.11 -14.36 12.25
C TYR A 49 9.27 -14.25 13.25
N LEU A 50 9.98 -13.12 13.27
CA LEU A 50 11.08 -12.91 14.23
C LEU A 50 10.59 -12.81 15.67
N LYS A 51 9.45 -12.13 15.92
CA LYS A 51 8.88 -12.00 17.26
C LYS A 51 8.36 -13.32 17.80
N VAL A 52 7.55 -14.02 17.01
CA VAL A 52 6.78 -15.18 17.47
C VAL A 52 7.60 -16.46 17.41
N ILE A 53 8.24 -16.72 16.26
CA ILE A 53 8.92 -18.01 16.02
C ILE A 53 10.35 -17.96 16.55
N LYS A 54 11.11 -16.90 16.23
CA LYS A 54 12.49 -16.75 16.73
C LYS A 54 12.60 -16.21 18.16
N LYS A 55 11.46 -15.95 18.82
CA LYS A 55 11.37 -15.41 20.20
C LYS A 55 12.25 -14.16 20.43
N ARG A 56 12.50 -13.37 19.39
CA ARG A 56 13.25 -12.11 19.50
C ARG A 56 12.28 -11.02 19.92
N SER A 57 12.36 -10.59 21.18
CA SER A 57 11.41 -9.64 21.78
C SER A 57 11.20 -8.35 21.00
N LYS A 58 12.20 -7.88 20.23
CA LYS A 58 12.13 -6.65 19.45
C LYS A 58 11.68 -6.82 18.00
N GLY A 59 11.60 -8.04 17.45
CA GLY A 59 11.34 -8.25 16.01
C GLY A 59 12.40 -7.59 15.11
N LEU A 60 11.98 -7.03 13.98
CA LEU A 60 12.79 -6.12 13.18
C LEU A 60 12.99 -4.81 13.96
N SER A 61 14.21 -4.25 13.92
CA SER A 61 14.39 -2.91 14.49
C SER A 61 13.58 -1.87 13.70
N ALA A 62 13.08 -0.84 14.38
CA ALA A 62 12.30 0.23 13.74
C ALA A 62 13.04 0.85 12.54
N ARG A 63 14.37 1.00 12.64
CA ARG A 63 15.21 1.50 11.55
C ARG A 63 15.24 0.54 10.36
N GLN A 64 15.36 -0.77 10.58
CA GLN A 64 15.33 -1.76 9.49
C GLN A 64 13.96 -1.78 8.81
N LYS A 65 12.87 -1.82 9.57
CA LYS A 65 11.50 -1.81 9.02
C LYS A 65 11.27 -0.56 8.17
N PHE A 66 11.65 0.61 8.69
CA PHE A 66 11.51 1.88 7.98
C PHE A 66 12.38 1.95 6.72
N LEU A 67 13.64 1.51 6.77
CA LEU A 67 14.52 1.48 5.60
C LEU A 67 14.00 0.54 4.50
N LEU A 68 13.46 -0.62 4.88
CA LEU A 68 12.84 -1.55 3.93
C LEU A 68 11.60 -0.92 3.27
N GLN A 69 10.73 -0.28 4.06
CA GLN A 69 9.56 0.42 3.54
C GLN A 69 9.95 1.60 2.63
N LEU A 70 11.00 2.36 2.98
CA LEU A 70 11.55 3.42 2.13
C LEU A 70 12.07 2.86 0.80
N GLY A 71 12.79 1.75 0.82
CA GLY A 71 13.29 1.10 -0.40
C GLY A 71 12.16 0.63 -1.31
N VAL A 72 11.14 -0.02 -0.75
CA VAL A 72 9.94 -0.44 -1.48
C VAL A 72 9.19 0.77 -2.04
N GLY A 73 8.95 1.79 -1.21
CA GLY A 73 8.30 3.02 -1.62
C GLY A 73 9.05 3.72 -2.73
N ALA A 74 10.37 3.85 -2.62
CA ALA A 74 11.20 4.50 -3.65
C ALA A 74 11.16 3.73 -4.97
N GLY A 75 11.28 2.41 -4.94
CA GLY A 75 11.20 1.58 -6.15
C GLY A 75 9.85 1.70 -6.86
N LEU A 76 8.75 1.64 -6.11
CA LEU A 76 7.40 1.80 -6.66
C LEU A 76 7.15 3.21 -7.20
N SER A 77 7.60 4.24 -6.49
CA SER A 77 7.47 5.64 -6.92
C SER A 77 8.26 5.92 -8.19
N LEU A 78 9.48 5.37 -8.32
CA LEU A 78 10.27 5.46 -9.55
C LEU A 78 9.60 4.74 -10.71
N TRP A 79 9.05 3.55 -10.45
CA TRP A 79 8.32 2.82 -11.48
C TRP A 79 7.05 3.57 -11.92
N TYR A 80 6.31 4.15 -10.99
CA TYR A 80 5.17 5.01 -11.29
C TYR A 80 5.59 6.26 -12.08
N ALA A 81 6.66 6.95 -11.69
CA ALA A 81 7.19 8.08 -12.43
C ALA A 81 7.58 7.74 -13.88
N SER A 82 8.07 6.53 -14.14
CA SER A 82 8.35 6.06 -15.51
C SER A 82 7.09 5.87 -16.39
N THR A 83 5.90 5.83 -15.77
CA THR A 83 4.62 5.77 -16.50
C THR A 83 4.02 7.13 -16.77
N LEU A 84 4.43 8.14 -16.00
CA LEU A 84 4.04 9.51 -16.21
C LEU A 84 4.90 10.05 -17.34
N SER A 85 4.29 10.44 -18.46
CA SER A 85 4.97 11.09 -19.58
C SER A 85 5.40 12.53 -19.23
N GLY A 86 6.05 12.73 -18.08
CA GLY A 86 6.43 14.02 -17.52
C GLY A 86 5.34 14.74 -16.74
N ASP A 87 4.14 14.17 -16.59
CA ASP A 87 3.05 14.79 -15.84
C ASP A 87 3.18 14.52 -14.33
N GLY A 88 3.63 15.53 -13.57
CA GLY A 88 3.78 15.46 -12.12
C GLY A 88 2.62 16.09 -11.34
N ARG A 89 1.48 16.33 -11.99
CA ARG A 89 0.36 17.07 -11.40
C ARG A 89 -0.40 16.26 -10.37
N ILE A 90 -0.74 16.92 -9.27
CA ILE A 90 -1.64 16.38 -8.25
C ILE A 90 -2.97 17.10 -8.35
N VAL A 91 -4.05 16.32 -8.36
CA VAL A 91 -5.41 16.84 -8.26
C VAL A 91 -5.69 17.17 -6.80
N ILE A 92 -6.04 18.43 -6.53
CA ILE A 92 -6.55 18.82 -5.21
C ILE A 92 -8.07 18.71 -5.23
N PRO A 93 -8.68 17.85 -4.39
CA PRO A 93 -10.12 17.76 -4.30
C PRO A 93 -10.75 19.12 -4.04
N PHE A 94 -11.94 19.36 -4.61
CA PHE A 94 -12.72 20.61 -4.48
C PHE A 94 -12.11 21.86 -5.16
N MET A 95 -10.82 21.89 -5.48
CA MET A 95 -10.14 23.00 -6.17
C MET A 95 -9.69 22.59 -7.57
N LYS A 96 -10.65 22.37 -8.48
CA LYS A 96 -10.40 21.81 -9.83
C LYS A 96 -9.43 22.63 -10.71
N SER A 97 -9.29 23.93 -10.45
CA SER A 97 -8.38 24.82 -11.19
C SER A 97 -6.95 24.79 -10.65
N LEU A 98 -6.72 24.29 -9.44
CA LEU A 98 -5.41 24.24 -8.80
C LEU A 98 -4.84 22.83 -8.90
N ASN A 99 -4.05 22.59 -9.96
CA ASN A 99 -3.35 21.32 -10.19
C ASN A 99 -1.84 21.57 -10.18
N PRO A 100 -1.22 21.71 -8.98
CA PRO A 100 0.20 21.98 -8.89
C PRO A 100 0.99 20.81 -9.47
N ASP A 101 1.96 21.13 -10.30
CA ASP A 101 2.93 20.17 -10.81
C ASP A 101 4.09 20.07 -9.81
N LEU A 102 4.27 18.91 -9.21
CA LEU A 102 5.36 18.67 -8.27
C LEU A 102 6.68 18.32 -8.97
N GLY A 103 6.65 17.95 -10.26
CA GLY A 103 7.81 17.44 -10.98
C GLY A 103 8.56 16.38 -10.17
N LEU A 104 9.85 16.63 -9.88
CA LEU A 104 10.69 15.71 -9.10
C LEU A 104 10.24 15.54 -7.64
N LEU A 105 9.54 16.52 -7.05
CA LEU A 105 9.02 16.42 -5.68
C LEU A 105 7.90 15.39 -5.55
N LEU A 106 7.33 14.92 -6.67
CA LEU A 106 6.37 13.83 -6.67
C LEU A 106 6.97 12.54 -6.09
N LEU A 107 8.25 12.25 -6.36
CA LEU A 107 8.90 11.05 -5.87
C LEU A 107 8.95 10.96 -4.33
N PRO A 108 9.55 11.91 -3.60
CA PRO A 108 9.54 11.87 -2.14
C PRO A 108 8.12 11.99 -1.57
N PHE A 109 7.20 12.68 -2.25
CA PHE A 109 5.79 12.73 -1.85
C PHE A 109 5.14 11.34 -1.87
N LEU A 110 5.25 10.60 -2.98
CA LEU A 110 4.69 9.25 -3.11
C LEU A 110 5.31 8.27 -2.10
N VAL A 111 6.63 8.34 -1.89
CA VAL A 111 7.31 7.54 -0.86
C VAL A 111 6.73 7.83 0.53
N THR A 112 6.51 9.11 0.84
CA THR A 112 5.93 9.53 2.12
C THR A 112 4.52 9.00 2.29
N VAL A 113 3.69 9.06 1.25
CA VAL A 113 2.33 8.50 1.28
C VAL A 113 2.35 6.99 1.50
N LEU A 114 3.17 6.24 0.76
CA LEU A 114 3.26 4.79 0.87
C LEU A 114 3.75 4.35 2.27
N VAL A 115 4.85 4.93 2.73
CA VAL A 115 5.43 4.57 4.04
C VAL A 115 4.55 5.08 5.18
N GLY A 116 4.00 6.28 5.06
CA GLY A 116 3.12 6.88 6.04
C GLY A 116 1.84 6.07 6.23
N THR A 117 1.17 5.68 5.15
CA THR A 117 -0.05 4.86 5.21
C THR A 117 0.21 3.49 5.81
N ALA A 118 1.29 2.80 5.40
CA ALA A 118 1.66 1.49 5.97
C ALA A 118 1.89 1.56 7.48
N ASN A 119 2.57 2.61 7.97
CA ASN A 119 2.80 2.79 9.40
C ASN A 119 1.54 3.26 10.15
N ALA A 120 0.67 4.07 9.53
CA ALA A 120 -0.58 4.52 10.12
C ALA A 120 -1.54 3.35 10.39
N VAL A 121 -1.69 2.43 9.44
CA VAL A 121 -2.50 1.21 9.63
C VAL A 121 -1.90 0.31 10.70
N ASN A 122 -0.58 0.09 10.68
CA ASN A 122 0.11 -0.70 11.69
C ASN A 122 0.03 -0.08 13.11
N LEU A 123 -0.09 1.25 13.24
CA LEU A 123 -0.29 1.91 14.54
C LEU A 123 -1.74 1.81 15.03
N THR A 124 -2.69 1.74 14.10
CA THR A 124 -4.12 1.60 14.38
C THR A 124 -4.48 0.17 14.79
N ASP A 125 -3.70 -0.82 14.34
CA ASP A 125 -3.90 -2.24 14.63
C ASP A 125 -3.39 -2.65 16.04
N GLY A 126 -3.98 -2.03 17.07
CA GLY A 126 -3.63 -2.28 18.49
C GLY A 126 -4.76 -2.89 19.32
N LEU A 127 -5.96 -3.03 18.74
CA LEU A 127 -7.15 -3.61 19.37
C LEU A 127 -7.85 -4.53 18.36
N ASP A 128 -8.53 -5.56 18.86
CA ASP A 128 -9.20 -6.57 18.04
C ASP A 128 -10.17 -5.93 17.03
N GLY A 129 -9.81 -5.97 15.74
CA GLY A 129 -10.63 -5.46 14.64
C GLY A 129 -10.61 -3.94 14.45
N LEU A 130 -9.79 -3.18 15.19
CA LEU A 130 -9.76 -1.72 15.07
C LEU A 130 -9.23 -1.24 13.71
N ALA A 131 -8.22 -1.92 13.15
CA ALA A 131 -7.68 -1.54 11.84
C ALA A 131 -8.52 -2.06 10.65
N VAL A 132 -9.18 -3.22 10.80
CA VAL A 132 -9.91 -3.83 9.67
C VAL A 132 -11.15 -3.02 9.27
N GLY A 133 -11.87 -2.44 10.25
CA GLY A 133 -13.06 -1.63 9.98
C GLY A 133 -12.78 -0.42 9.07
N PRO A 134 -11.87 0.50 9.46
CA PRO A 134 -11.46 1.63 8.62
C PRO A 134 -10.87 1.20 7.28
N THR A 135 -10.13 0.09 7.23
CA THR A 135 -9.54 -0.43 5.98
C THR A 135 -10.62 -0.85 4.98
N ILE A 136 -11.71 -1.48 5.44
CA ILE A 136 -12.86 -1.84 4.59
C ILE A 136 -13.53 -0.58 4.03
N VAL A 137 -13.80 0.42 4.88
CA VAL A 137 -14.43 1.67 4.45
C VAL A 137 -13.57 2.41 3.42
N ALA A 138 -12.26 2.52 3.68
CA ALA A 138 -11.32 3.12 2.74
C ALA A 138 -11.24 2.32 1.42
N GLY A 139 -11.21 0.99 1.50
CA GLY A 139 -11.20 0.10 0.33
C GLY A 139 -12.43 0.30 -0.56
N LEU A 140 -13.63 0.36 0.04
CA LEU A 140 -14.87 0.62 -0.71
C LEU A 140 -14.86 2.00 -1.39
N ALA A 141 -14.34 3.04 -0.72
CA ALA A 141 -14.19 4.35 -1.33
C ALA A 141 -13.24 4.31 -2.54
N PHE A 142 -12.10 3.62 -2.41
CA PHE A 142 -11.16 3.46 -3.53
C PHE A 142 -11.73 2.64 -4.69
N VAL A 143 -12.56 1.62 -4.43
CA VAL A 143 -13.26 0.89 -5.49
C VAL A 143 -14.13 1.84 -6.32
N VAL A 144 -14.93 2.70 -5.67
CA VAL A 144 -15.76 3.69 -6.36
C VAL A 144 -14.91 4.68 -7.15
N ILE A 145 -13.85 5.22 -6.55
CA ILE A 145 -12.96 6.19 -7.21
C ILE A 145 -12.26 5.56 -8.42
N SER A 146 -11.66 4.37 -8.27
CA SER A 146 -10.97 3.67 -9.36
C SER A 146 -11.91 3.31 -10.50
N TYR A 147 -13.16 2.94 -10.20
CA TYR A 147 -14.17 2.70 -11.24
C TYR A 147 -14.50 3.99 -11.99
N LEU A 148 -14.80 5.09 -11.28
CA LEU A 148 -15.16 6.35 -11.90
C LEU A 148 -14.03 6.93 -12.76
N VAL A 149 -12.79 6.91 -12.26
CA VAL A 149 -11.62 7.46 -12.99
C VAL A 149 -11.20 6.55 -14.17
N GLY A 150 -11.42 5.24 -14.07
CA GLY A 150 -11.04 4.29 -15.11
C GLY A 150 -12.10 4.04 -16.19
N HIS A 151 -13.35 4.46 -15.96
CA HIS A 151 -14.44 4.20 -16.89
C HIS A 151 -14.43 5.19 -18.05
N HIS A 152 -14.40 4.68 -19.28
CA HIS A 152 -14.34 5.49 -20.51
C HIS A 152 -15.46 6.56 -20.67
N VAL A 153 -16.57 6.46 -19.92
CA VAL A 153 -17.67 7.44 -20.00
C VAL A 153 -17.45 8.60 -19.03
N PHE A 154 -16.71 8.37 -17.94
CA PHE A 154 -16.50 9.32 -16.86
C PHE A 154 -15.06 9.88 -16.82
N ALA A 155 -14.11 9.20 -17.47
CA ALA A 155 -12.69 9.55 -17.58
C ALA A 155 -12.40 10.66 -18.59
#